data_AF-A0A959YR56-F1
#
_entry.id   AF-A0A959YR56-F1
#
_cell.length_a   1.000
_cell.length_b   1.000
_cell.length_c   1.000
_cell.angle_alpha   90.00
_cell.angle_beta   90.00
_cell.angle_gamma   90.00
#
_symmetry.space_group_name_H-M   'P 1'
#
loop_
_entity.id
_entity.type
_entity.pdbx_description
1 polymer ?
#
loop_
_entity_poly.entity_id
_entity_poly.type
_entity_poly.pdbx_seq_one_letter_code
_entity_poly.pdbx_strand_id
1 'polypeptide(L)' 'MKKRKYNAVVIGVSAGGTKALKTVLPQLPADFPVPVIIVQHISPDSDSYFV' A
#
# COMPACT_ATOMS: atom_id res chain seq x y z
N MET A 1 15.42 -24.84 -0.97
CA MET A 1 14.75 -23.84 -0.08
C MET A 1 13.29 -23.70 -0.50
N LYS A 2 12.31 -23.98 0.39
CA LYS A 2 10.88 -23.79 0.06
C LYS A 2 10.58 -22.28 -0.02
N LYS A 3 10.09 -21.79 -1.16
CA LYS A 3 9.56 -20.42 -1.27
C LYS A 3 8.37 -20.28 -0.31
N ARG A 4 8.45 -19.35 0.64
CA ARG A 4 7.31 -18.99 1.48
C ARG A 4 6.26 -18.34 0.58
N LYS A 5 5.04 -18.91 0.58
CA LYS A 5 3.88 -18.26 -0.03
C LYS A 5 3.34 -17.27 0.99
N TYR A 6 3.41 -15.98 0.67
CA TYR A 6 2.75 -14.94 1.45
C TYR A 6 1.27 -14.90 1.07
N ASN A 7 0.39 -14.59 2.02
CA ASN A 7 -1.05 -14.49 1.77
C ASN A 7 -1.51 -13.05 1.48
N ALA A 8 -0.69 -12.05 1.81
CA ALA A 8 -0.97 -10.64 1.58
C ALA A 8 0.33 -9.81 1.62
N VAL A 9 0.27 -8.61 1.06
CA VAL A 9 1.26 -7.54 1.27
C VAL A 9 0.59 -6.41 2.05
N VAL A 10 1.24 -5.94 3.11
CA VAL A 10 0.76 -4.80 3.90
C VAL A 10 1.76 -3.66 3.76
N ILE A 11 1.28 -2.49 3.35
CA ILE A 11 2.09 -1.28 3.19
C ILE A 11 1.64 -0.26 4.23
N GLY A 12 2.52 0.03 5.20
CA GLY A 12 2.34 1.10 6.17
C GLY A 12 2.99 2.40 5.68
N VAL A 13 2.27 3.51 5.77
CA VAL A 13 2.73 4.84 5.34
C VAL A 13 2.31 5.94 6.31
N SER A 14 2.99 7.09 6.25
CA SER A 14 2.77 8.27 7.11
C SER A 14 2.99 9.54 6.27
N ALA A 15 3.76 10.53 6.75
CA ALA A 15 4.11 11.72 5.97
C ALA A 15 4.68 11.35 4.57
N GLY A 16 4.09 11.93 3.51
CA GLY A 16 4.46 11.65 2.12
C GLY A 16 3.94 10.31 1.57
N GLY A 17 3.15 9.55 2.33
CA GLY A 17 2.66 8.23 1.96
C GLY A 17 1.93 8.19 0.63
N THR A 18 1.05 9.15 0.38
CA THR A 18 0.34 9.30 -0.90
C THR A 18 1.28 9.40 -2.10
N LYS A 19 2.37 10.17 -1.97
CA LYS A 19 3.38 10.29 -3.04
C LYS A 19 4.10 8.96 -3.28
N ALA A 20 4.48 8.25 -2.21
CA ALA A 20 5.12 6.95 -2.31
C ALA A 20 4.19 5.90 -2.96
N LEU A 21 2.92 5.86 -2.55
CA LEU A 21 1.92 4.95 -3.12
C LEU A 21 1.69 5.21 -4.61
N LYS A 22 1.66 6.47 -5.04
CA LYS A 22 1.59 6.84 -6.47
C LYS A 22 2.78 6.36 -7.27
N THR A 23 3.94 6.15 -6.66
CA THR A 23 5.12 5.58 -7.32
C THR A 23 5.09 4.06 -7.32
N VAL A 24 4.68 3.43 -6.21
CA VAL A 24 4.77 1.97 -6.03
C VAL A 24 3.62 1.23 -6.70
N LEU A 25 2.37 1.65 -6.46
CA LEU A 25 1.19 0.89 -6.90
C LEU A 25 1.10 0.72 -8.43
N PRO A 26 1.43 1.71 -9.27
CA PRO A 26 1.40 1.52 -10.73
C PRO A 26 2.42 0.52 -11.27
N GLN A 27 3.45 0.18 -10.47
CA GLN A 27 4.44 -0.83 -10.84
C GLN A 27 3.97 -2.25 -10.53
N LEU A 28 2.86 -2.40 -9.79
CA LEU A 28 2.28 -3.71 -9.55
C LEU A 28 1.53 -4.19 -10.81
N PRO A 29 1.72 -5.45 -11.21
CA PRO A 29 0.90 -6.06 -12.26
C PRO A 29 -0.59 -5.99 -11.92
N ALA A 30 -1.44 -5.88 -12.94
CA ALA A 30 -2.89 -5.91 -12.76
C ALA A 30 -3.40 -7.22 -12.12
N ASP A 31 -2.65 -8.31 -12.31
CA ASP A 31 -2.91 -9.65 -11.78
C ASP A 31 -2.04 -9.97 -10.55
N PHE A 32 -1.61 -8.96 -9.80
CA PHE A 32 -0.75 -9.15 -8.63
C PHE A 32 -1.29 -10.26 -7.71
N PRO A 33 -0.47 -11.28 -7.38
CA PRO A 33 -0.97 -12.61 -7.00
C PRO A 33 -1.53 -12.70 -5.57
N VAL A 34 -1.45 -11.62 -4.80
CA VAL A 34 -1.93 -11.53 -3.41
C VAL A 34 -2.54 -10.16 -3.15
N PRO A 35 -3.52 -10.03 -2.24
CA PRO A 35 -4.09 -8.72 -1.90
C PRO A 35 -3.03 -7.77 -1.31
N VAL A 36 -3.19 -6.48 -1.62
CA VAL A 36 -2.40 -5.38 -1.05
C VAL A 36 -3.28 -4.59 -0.10
N ILE A 37 -2.84 -4.45 1.15
CA ILE A 37 -3.53 -3.71 2.21
C ILE A 37 -2.69 -2.48 2.53
N ILE A 38 -3.30 -1.29 2.56
CA ILE A 38 -2.61 -0.04 2.83
C ILE A 38 -3.09 0.51 4.18
N VAL A 39 -2.15 0.88 5.04
CA VAL A 39 -2.41 1.55 6.32
C VAL A 39 -1.70 2.90 6.30
N GLN A 40 -2.46 3.98 6.34
CA GLN A 40 -1.93 5.34 6.33
C GLN A 40 -2.18 6.03 7.65
N HIS A 41 -1.12 6.51 8.29
CA HIS A 41 -1.22 7.41 9.41
C HIS A 41 -1.68 8.79 8.90
N ILE A 42 -2.87 9.21 9.32
CA ILE A 42 -3.47 10.51 9.01
C ILE A 42 -3.82 11.25 10.30
N SER A 43 -3.88 12.58 10.25
CA SER A 43 -4.46 13.37 11.33
C SER A 43 -5.98 13.15 11.36
N PRO A 44 -6.63 13.20 12.54
CA PRO A 44 -8.10 13.20 12.61
C PRO A 44 -8.76 14.36 11.84
N ASP A 45 -8.05 15.48 11.67
CA ASP A 45 -8.53 16.65 10.91
C ASP A 45 -8.22 16.56 9.40
N SER A 46 -7.56 15.49 8.95
CA SER A 46 -7.30 15.29 7.52
C SER A 46 -8.59 14.89 6.81
N ASP A 47 -8.88 15.55 5.69
CA ASP A 47 -9.93 15.09 4.78
C ASP A 47 -9.64 13.63 4.42
N SER A 48 -10.59 12.73 4.66
CA SER A 48 -10.42 11.28 4.53
C SER A 48 -10.21 10.81 3.08
N TYR A 49 -10.00 11.76 2.17
CA TYR A 49 -9.89 11.56 0.75
C TYR A 49 -8.44 11.20 0.36
N PHE A 50 -8.25 9.96 -0.04
CA PHE A 50 -7.02 9.48 -0.67
C PHE A 50 -6.99 9.92 -2.14
N VAL A 51 -6.25 10.99 -2.46
CA VAL A 51 -5.99 11.44 -3.85
C VAL A 51 -4.75 10.77 -4.43
#